data_AF-A0A0F3GZG4-F1
#
_entry.id   AF-A0A0F3GZG4-F1
#
_cell.length_a   1.000
_cell.length_b   1.000
_cell.length_c   1.000
_cell.angle_alpha   90.00
_cell.angle_beta   90.00
_cell.angle_gamma   90.00
#
_symmetry.space_group_name_H-M   'P 1'
#
loop_
_entity.id
_entity.type
_entity.pdbx_description
1 polymer ?
#
loop_
_entity_poly.entity_id
_entity_poly.type
_entity_poly.pdbx_seq_one_letter_code
_entity_poly.pdbx_strand_id
1 'polypeptide(L)' 'MDTLHDVARNIVTKTFCPLGDGAANVLLTFLKLYPEEIEYHIKHKRCPQV' A
#
# COMPACT_ATOMS: atom_id res chain seq x y z
N MET A 1 4.48 1.51 8.92
CA MET A 1 3.84 0.72 7.84
C MET A 1 2.45 0.23 8.22
N ASP A 2 2.16 0.13 9.50
CA ASP A 2 0.94 -0.50 10.02
C ASP A 2 -0.34 0.19 9.54
N THR A 3 -0.37 1.52 9.50
CA THR A 3 -1.53 2.28 9.01
C THR A 3 -1.87 1.96 7.56
N LEU A 4 -0.87 1.78 6.68
CA LEU A 4 -1.13 1.43 5.27
C LEU A 4 -1.72 0.03 5.15
N HIS A 5 -1.20 -0.93 5.93
CA HIS A 5 -1.75 -2.28 5.98
C HIS A 5 -3.17 -2.31 6.56
N ASP A 6 -3.42 -1.56 7.62
CA ASP A 6 -4.72 -1.51 8.28
C ASP A 6 -5.79 -0.91 7.35
N VAL A 7 -5.49 0.23 6.73
CA VAL A 7 -6.39 0.87 5.76
C VAL A 7 -6.66 -0.05 4.57
N ALA A 8 -5.63 -0.66 3.98
CA ALA A 8 -5.83 -1.55 2.83
C ALA A 8 -6.68 -2.78 3.20
N ARG A 9 -6.42 -3.42 4.34
CA ARG A 9 -7.24 -4.55 4.83
C ARG A 9 -8.66 -4.14 5.18
N ASN A 10 -8.87 -2.89 5.58
CA ASN A 10 -10.20 -2.37 5.85
C ASN A 10 -10.99 -2.04 4.56
N ILE A 11 -10.31 -1.91 3.41
CA ILE A 11 -10.95 -1.70 2.10
C ILE A 11 -11.29 -3.03 1.44
N VAL A 12 -10.37 -4.00 1.48
CA VAL A 12 -10.56 -5.34 0.90
C VAL A 12 -11.86 -5.96 1.43
N THR A 13 -12.69 -6.44 0.50
CA THR A 13 -14.01 -7.07 0.72
C THR A 13 -15.07 -6.19 1.40
N LYS A 14 -14.78 -4.91 1.61
CA LYS A 14 -15.74 -3.93 2.17
C LYS A 14 -16.21 -2.90 1.14
N THR A 15 -15.85 -3.08 -0.13
CA THR A 15 -16.25 -2.19 -1.22
C THR A 15 -17.19 -2.90 -2.19
N PHE A 16 -18.21 -2.18 -2.68
CA PHE A 16 -19.15 -2.73 -3.66
C PHE A 16 -18.54 -2.82 -5.06
N CYS A 17 -17.71 -1.83 -5.43
CA CYS A 17 -17.06 -1.79 -6.73
C CYS A 17 -15.76 -2.62 -6.71
N PRO A 18 -15.55 -3.56 -7.66
CA PRO A 18 -14.32 -4.36 -7.73
C PRO A 18 -13.03 -3.55 -7.83
N LEU A 19 -13.12 -2.29 -8.29
CA LEU A 19 -12.00 -1.36 -8.31
C LEU A 19 -11.40 -1.14 -6.91
N GLY A 20 -12.24 -1.12 -5.87
CA GLY A 20 -11.78 -0.90 -4.49
C GLY A 20 -10.89 -2.04 -4.00
N ASP A 21 -11.36 -3.28 -4.17
CA ASP A 21 -10.57 -4.48 -3.84
C ASP A 21 -9.30 -4.57 -4.70
N GLY A 22 -9.38 -4.24 -5.99
CA GLY A 22 -8.24 -4.17 -6.88
C GLY A 22 -7.17 -3.19 -6.39
N ALA A 23 -7.55 -1.97 -6.05
CA ALA A 23 -6.64 -0.94 -5.54
C ALA A 23 -5.97 -1.37 -4.22
N ALA A 24 -6.74 -1.94 -3.29
CA ALA A 24 -6.20 -2.38 -2.00
C ALA A 24 -5.23 -3.56 -2.15
N ASN A 25 -5.54 -4.52 -3.02
CA ASN A 25 -4.66 -5.66 -3.29
C ASN A 25 -3.35 -5.25 -3.98
N VAL A 26 -3.39 -4.26 -4.88
CA VAL A 26 -2.18 -3.70 -5.50
C VAL A 26 -1.28 -3.09 -4.43
N LEU A 27 -1.83 -2.26 -3.53
CA LEU A 27 -1.05 -1.66 -2.44
C LEU A 27 -0.44 -2.72 -1.50
N LEU A 28 -1.23 -3.72 -1.08
CA LEU A 28 -0.73 -4.80 -0.22
C LEU A 28 0.41 -5.60 -0.89
N THR A 29 0.32 -5.80 -2.20
CA THR A 29 1.37 -6.49 -2.98
C THR A 29 2.63 -5.63 -3.04
N PHE A 30 2.50 -4.31 -3.28
CA PHE A 30 3.62 -3.38 -3.24
C PHE A 30 4.34 -3.38 -1.90
N LEU A 31 3.60 -3.31 -0.79
CA LEU A 31 4.16 -3.35 0.56
C LEU A 31 4.88 -4.67 0.85
N LYS A 32 4.42 -5.78 0.25
CA LYS A 32 5.06 -7.10 0.40
C LYS A 32 6.33 -7.24 -0.45
N LEU A 33 6.32 -6.77 -1.69
CA LEU A 33 7.43 -6.95 -2.64
C LEU A 33 8.52 -5.88 -2.49
N TYR A 34 8.14 -4.66 -2.15
CA TYR A 34 9.03 -3.49 -2.10
C TYR A 34 8.92 -2.72 -0.76
N PRO A 35 9.07 -3.38 0.40
CA PRO A 35 8.88 -2.73 1.70
C PRO A 35 9.89 -1.60 1.95
N GLU A 36 11.15 -1.82 1.57
CA GLU A 36 12.24 -0.85 1.77
C GLU A 36 12.04 0.43 0.97
N GLU A 37 11.53 0.31 -0.25
CA GLU A 37 11.25 1.45 -1.12
C GLU A 37 10.17 2.35 -0.50
N ILE A 38 9.07 1.75 -0.05
CA ILE A 38 7.99 2.51 0.59
C ILE A 38 8.48 3.13 1.91
N GLU A 39 9.34 2.43 2.65
CA GLU A 39 9.87 2.94 3.92
C GLU A 39 10.80 4.14 3.68
N TYR A 40 11.60 4.09 2.62
CA TYR A 40 12.41 5.22 2.18
C TYR A 40 11.55 6.45 1.88
N HIS A 41 10.49 6.29 1.07
CA HIS A 41 9.55 7.37 0.74
C HIS A 41 8.93 7.97 2.01
N ILE A 42 8.55 7.15 2.98
CA ILE A 42 7.96 7.63 4.25
C ILE A 42 8.97 8.40 5.08
N LYS A 43 10.21 7.91 5.22
CA LYS A 43 11.25 8.51 6.06
C LYS A 43 11.83 9.80 5.45
N HIS A 44 12.09 9.79 4.15
CA HIS A 44 12.79 10.88 3.47
C HIS A 44 11.86 11.85 2.72
N LYS A 45 10.56 11.53 2.63
CA LYS A 45 9.53 12.35 1.95
C LYS A 45 9.89 12.67 0.49
N ARG A 46 10.63 11.79 -0.17
CA ARG A 46 11.07 11.91 -1.56
C ARG A 46 11.21 10.52 -2.18
N CYS A 47 11.19 10.46 -3.51
CA CYS A 47 11.51 9.22 -4.21
C CYS A 47 12.98 8.84 -3.99
N PRO A 48 13.29 7.54 -3.82
CA PRO A 48 14.66 7.07 -3.86
C PRO A 48 15.23 7.42 -5.23
N GLN A 49 16.44 7.97 -5.23
CA GLN A 49 17.13 8.30 -6.46
C GLN A 49 17.56 6.98 -7.09
N VAL A 50 16.94 6.67 -8.23
CA VAL A 50 17.32 5.57 -9.12
C VAL A 50 18.77 5.67 -9.56
#